data_AF-A0A414HQC3-F1
#
_entry.id   AF-A0A414HQC3-F1
#
_cell.length_a   1.000
_cell.length_b   1.000
_cell.length_c   1.000
_cell.angle_alpha   90.00
_cell.angle_beta   90.00
_cell.angle_gamma   90.00
#
_symmetry.space_group_name_H-M   'P 1'
#
loop_
_entity.id
_entity.type
_entity.pdbx_description
1 polymer ?
#
loop_
_entity_poly.entity_id
_entity_poly.type
_entity_poly.pdbx_seq_one_letter_code
_entity_poly.pdbx_strand_id
1 'polypeptide(L)'
;MQDHIGEIKHSAKQIYRCNHITRFEKYKLVREELSHLSLKEKEILIAECKRDLETNKGLLRVGELVNTAIAVLGALGTCIFSGVLTSKGVSLDNVKDDFFLFGMILWVLLLIAYIANTLHNKCDCSTRYLLDILTENE
;
A
#
# COMPACT_ATOMS: atom_id res chain seq x y z
N MET A 1 2.60 -4.40 -30.78
CA MET A 1 1.57 -5.38 -30.37
C MET A 1 0.85 -4.75 -29.21
N GLN A 2 -0.42 -4.39 -29.37
CA GLN A 2 -1.19 -3.68 -28.36
C GLN A 2 -1.63 -4.68 -27.28
N ASP A 3 -1.34 -4.39 -26.02
CA ASP A 3 -1.66 -5.28 -24.89
C ASP A 3 -3.14 -5.11 -24.51
N HIS A 4 -3.99 -5.83 -25.23
CA HIS A 4 -5.45 -5.77 -25.04
C HIS A 4 -5.87 -6.16 -23.61
N ILE A 5 -5.18 -7.13 -23.01
CA ILE A 5 -5.44 -7.58 -21.63
C ILE A 5 -5.07 -6.49 -20.63
N GLY A 6 -3.91 -5.86 -20.81
CA GLY A 6 -3.48 -4.72 -20.01
C GLY A 6 -4.41 -3.51 -20.11
N GLU A 7 -4.93 -3.20 -21.30
CA GLU A 7 -5.91 -2.13 -21.51
C GLU A 7 -7.23 -2.40 -20.78
N ILE A 8 -7.79 -3.61 -20.89
CA ILE A 8 -9.03 -3.99 -20.20
C ILE A 8 -8.83 -3.98 -18.68
N LYS A 9 -7.70 -4.51 -18.18
CA LYS A 9 -7.32 -4.44 -16.76
C LYS A 9 -7.27 -3.00 -16.26
N HIS A 10 -6.69 -2.11 -17.05
CA HIS A 10 -6.60 -0.69 -16.71
C HIS A 10 -7.98 -0.01 -16.70
N SER A 11 -8.82 -0.25 -17.71
CA SER A 11 -10.20 0.25 -17.78
C SER A 11 -11.02 -0.20 -16.57
N ALA A 12 -10.99 -1.49 -16.25
CA ALA A 12 -11.71 -2.04 -15.12
C ALA A 12 -11.22 -1.49 -13.76
N LYS A 13 -9.90 -1.26 -13.61
CA LYS A 13 -9.35 -0.56 -12.43
C LYS A 13 -9.81 0.91 -12.35
N GLN A 14 -9.99 1.61 -13.48
CA GLN A 14 -10.54 2.96 -13.50
C GLN A 14 -12.01 2.99 -13.06
N ILE A 15 -12.84 2.09 -13.59
CA ILE A 15 -14.25 1.95 -13.19
C ILE A 15 -14.36 1.71 -11.67
N TYR A 16 -13.53 0.84 -11.11
CA TYR A 16 -13.50 0.60 -9.67
C TYR A 16 -13.23 1.87 -8.85
N ARG A 17 -12.36 2.77 -9.35
CA ARG A 17 -11.97 4.03 -8.70
C ARG A 17 -13.00 5.16 -8.84
N CYS A 18 -13.99 5.03 -9.71
CA CYS A 18 -15.03 6.06 -9.89
C CYS A 18 -15.89 6.20 -8.63
N ASN A 19 -15.94 7.40 -8.03
CA ASN A 19 -16.71 7.63 -6.79
C ASN A 19 -18.17 8.06 -7.02
N HIS A 20 -18.54 8.36 -8.26
CA HIS A 20 -19.85 8.90 -8.64
C HIS A 20 -20.85 7.81 -9.07
N ILE A 21 -20.47 6.54 -8.97
CA ILE A 21 -21.31 5.39 -9.32
C ILE A 21 -21.42 4.41 -8.16
N THR A 22 -22.57 3.74 -8.09
CA THR A 22 -22.87 2.76 -7.06
C THR A 22 -22.02 1.50 -7.21
N ARG A 23 -21.94 0.69 -6.14
CA ARG A 23 -21.22 -0.59 -6.17
C ARG A 23 -21.78 -1.56 -7.22
N PHE A 24 -23.09 -1.54 -7.44
CA PHE A 24 -23.75 -2.41 -8.42
C PHE A 24 -23.45 -1.97 -9.86
N GLU A 25 -23.46 -0.66 -10.13
CA GLU A 25 -23.08 -0.12 -11.44
C GLU A 25 -21.62 -0.44 -11.79
N LYS A 26 -20.71 -0.31 -10.82
CA LYS A 26 -19.31 -0.74 -10.98
C LYS A 26 -19.20 -2.20 -11.40
N TYR A 27 -19.94 -3.07 -10.73
CA TYR A 27 -19.93 -4.50 -11.02
C TYR A 27 -20.40 -4.75 -12.46
N LYS A 28 -21.51 -4.13 -12.86
CA LYS A 28 -22.06 -4.29 -14.21
C LYS A 28 -21.08 -3.83 -15.28
N LEU A 29 -20.49 -2.64 -15.11
CA LEU A 29 -19.55 -2.05 -16.06
C LEU A 29 -18.26 -2.88 -16.17
N VAL A 30 -17.69 -3.32 -15.04
CA VAL A 30 -16.50 -4.17 -15.05
C VAL A 30 -16.81 -5.52 -15.69
N ARG A 31 -17.97 -6.10 -15.41
CA ARG A 31 -18.40 -7.38 -16.01
C ARG A 31 -18.57 -7.26 -17.53
N GLU A 32 -19.16 -6.16 -17.98
CA GLU A 32 -19.31 -5.86 -19.42
C GLU A 32 -17.94 -5.77 -20.09
N GLU A 33 -16.99 -5.05 -19.49
CA GLU A 33 -15.62 -4.96 -20.01
C GLU A 33 -14.92 -6.33 -20.08
N LEU A 34 -15.05 -7.12 -19.02
CA LEU A 34 -14.46 -8.46 -18.96
C LEU A 34 -15.15 -9.48 -19.87
N SER A 35 -16.35 -9.18 -20.39
CA SER A 35 -17.06 -10.04 -21.33
C SER A 35 -16.41 -10.08 -22.72
N HIS A 36 -15.63 -9.06 -23.06
CA HIS A 36 -14.89 -8.98 -24.32
C HIS A 36 -13.69 -9.92 -24.39
N LEU A 37 -13.22 -10.44 -23.25
CA LEU A 37 -12.11 -11.37 -23.17
C LEU A 37 -12.57 -12.80 -23.47
N SER A 38 -11.79 -13.51 -24.29
CA SER A 38 -11.90 -14.96 -24.44
C SER A 38 -11.53 -15.69 -23.14
N LEU A 39 -11.92 -16.96 -23.02
CA LEU A 39 -11.57 -17.80 -21.85
C LEU A 39 -10.06 -17.82 -21.57
N LYS A 40 -9.23 -17.96 -22.61
CA LYS A 40 -7.77 -17.95 -22.47
C LYS A 40 -7.22 -16.62 -21.96
N GLU A 41 -7.79 -15.50 -22.43
CA GLU A 41 -7.37 -14.17 -21.98
C GLU A 41 -7.83 -13.91 -20.54
N LYS A 42 -8.99 -14.42 -20.13
CA LYS A 42 -9.44 -14.40 -18.73
C LYS A 42 -8.50 -15.20 -17.83
N GLU A 43 -8.07 -16.39 -18.23
CA GLU A 43 -7.08 -17.18 -17.48
C GLU A 43 -5.76 -16.42 -17.30
N ILE A 44 -5.27 -15.76 -18.36
CA ILE A 44 -4.07 -14.92 -18.30
C ILE A 44 -4.27 -13.76 -17.31
N LEU A 45 -5.40 -13.06 -17.40
CA LEU A 45 -5.72 -11.94 -16.53
C LEU A 45 -5.84 -12.36 -15.06
N ILE A 46 -6.45 -13.52 -14.78
CA ILE A 46 -6.51 -14.11 -13.43
C ILE A 46 -5.10 -14.37 -12.90
N ALA A 47 -4.23 -14.97 -13.71
CA ALA A 47 -2.85 -15.23 -13.31
C ALA A 47 -2.07 -13.93 -13.03
N GLU A 48 -2.29 -12.89 -13.84
CA GLU A 48 -1.68 -11.57 -13.63
C GLU A 48 -2.21 -10.89 -12.35
N CYS A 49 -3.51 -10.95 -12.09
CA CYS A 49 -4.11 -10.45 -10.86
C CYS A 49 -3.59 -11.18 -9.61
N LYS A 50 -3.40 -12.51 -9.67
CA LYS A 50 -2.78 -13.28 -8.58
C LYS A 50 -1.33 -12.84 -8.34
N ARG A 51 -0.56 -12.60 -9.42
CA ARG A 51 0.81 -12.09 -9.34
C ARG A 51 0.87 -10.68 -8.77
N ASP A 52 -0.05 -9.80 -9.15
CA ASP A 52 -0.19 -8.46 -8.58
C ASP A 52 -0.44 -8.52 -7.07
N LEU A 53 -1.35 -9.41 -6.61
CA LEU A 53 -1.64 -9.61 -5.18
C LEU A 53 -0.40 -10.09 -4.41
N GLU A 54 0.36 -11.02 -4.99
CA GLU A 54 1.60 -11.49 -4.38
C GLU A 54 2.66 -10.37 -4.31
N THR A 55 2.79 -9.58 -5.38
CA THR A 55 3.69 -8.41 -5.41
C THR A 55 3.28 -7.37 -4.37
N ASN A 56 1.97 -7.16 -4.17
CA ASN A 56 1.45 -6.24 -3.14
C ASN A 56 1.78 -6.69 -1.72
N LYS A 57 2.02 -7.99 -1.45
CA LYS A 57 2.53 -8.45 -0.15
C LYS A 57 3.92 -7.87 0.15
N GLY A 58 4.70 -7.53 -0.88
CA GLY A 58 5.96 -6.80 -0.71
C GLY A 58 5.76 -5.43 -0.05
N LEU A 59 4.71 -4.69 -0.40
CA LEU A 59 4.38 -3.41 0.23
C LEU A 59 3.98 -3.58 1.70
N LEU A 60 3.28 -4.66 2.03
CA LEU A 60 2.96 -5.00 3.42
C LEU A 60 4.24 -5.22 4.25
N ARG A 61 5.19 -5.98 3.71
CA ARG A 61 6.51 -6.19 4.36
C ARG A 61 7.29 -4.90 4.55
N VAL A 62 7.22 -3.96 3.61
CA VAL A 62 7.83 -2.63 3.78
C VAL A 62 7.20 -1.89 4.97
N GLY A 63 5.87 -1.93 5.10
CA GLY A 63 5.17 -1.38 6.26
C GLY A 63 5.61 -2.02 7.58
N GLU A 64 5.76 -3.35 7.61
CA GLU A 64 6.24 -4.10 8.78
C GLU A 64 7.68 -3.74 9.17
N LEU A 65 8.58 -3.63 8.18
CA LEU A 65 9.97 -3.21 8.39
C LEU A 65 10.04 -1.79 8.98
N VAL A 66 9.24 -0.87 8.46
CA VAL A 66 9.19 0.51 8.97
C VAL A 66 8.62 0.55 10.39
N ASN A 67 7.57 -0.21 10.68
CA ASN A 67 7.04 -0.33 12.05
C ASN A 67 8.08 -0.88 13.02
N THR A 68 8.87 -1.87 12.59
CA THR A 68 9.96 -2.42 13.39
C THR A 68 11.04 -1.37 13.64
N ALA A 69 11.42 -0.60 12.62
CA ALA A 69 12.39 0.49 12.75
C ALA A 69 11.89 1.59 13.72
N ILE A 70 10.61 1.97 13.65
CA ILE A 70 9.98 2.91 14.58
C ILE A 70 10.03 2.37 16.02
N ALA A 71 9.72 1.09 16.23
CA ALA A 71 9.76 0.49 17.55
C ALA A 71 11.17 0.49 18.16
N VAL A 72 12.18 0.12 17.36
CA VAL A 72 13.60 0.14 17.78
C VAL A 72 14.07 1.57 18.07
N LEU A 73 13.80 2.51 17.16
CA LEU A 73 14.18 3.92 17.35
C LEU A 73 13.45 4.53 18.54
N GLY A 74 12.17 4.21 18.74
CA GLY A 74 11.39 4.66 19.90
C GLY A 74 11.99 4.19 21.22
N ALA A 75 12.38 2.91 21.30
CA ALA A 75 13.06 2.36 22.48
C ALA A 75 14.44 3.00 22.72
N LEU A 76 15.23 3.22 21.67
CA LEU A 76 16.51 3.92 21.78
C LEU A 76 16.33 5.38 22.24
N GLY A 77 15.32 6.07 21.69
CA GLY A 77 14.99 7.44 22.05
C GLY A 77 14.59 7.60 23.50
N THR A 78 13.78 6.69 24.06
CA THR A 78 13.40 6.73 25.48
C THR A 78 14.58 6.47 26.41
N CYS A 79 15.50 5.56 26.05
CA CYS A 79 16.73 5.32 26.78
C CYS A 79 17.65 6.56 26.80
N ILE A 80 17.87 7.19 25.64
CA ILE A 80 18.69 8.40 25.54
C ILE A 80 18.07 9.54 26.36
N PHE A 81 16.75 9.74 26.23
CA PHE A 81 16.04 10.79 26.96
C PHE A 81 16.10 10.60 28.48
N SER A 82 15.95 9.36 28.96
CA SER A 82 16.12 9.02 30.37
C SER A 82 17.55 9.32 30.87
N GLY A 83 18.58 8.98 30.09
CA GLY A 83 19.97 9.27 30.42
C GLY A 83 20.26 10.77 30.52
N VAL A 84 19.76 11.56 29.56
CA VAL A 84 19.93 13.02 29.54
C VAL A 84 19.24 13.68 30.74
N LEU A 85 18.00 13.32 31.05
CA LEU A 85 17.25 13.86 32.20
C LEU A 85 17.92 13.58 33.56
N THR A 86 18.64 12.45 33.65
CA THR A 86 19.30 12.04 34.89
C THR A 86 20.68 12.70 35.06
N SER A 87 21.25 13.25 33.97
CA SER A 87 22.57 13.87 33.99
C SER A 87 22.51 15.37 34.35
N LYS A 88 23.02 15.73 35.53
CA LYS A 88 23.22 17.14 35.93
C LYS A 88 24.44 17.70 35.18
N GLY A 89 24.27 18.20 33.97
CA GLY A 89 25.37 18.85 33.24
C GLY A 89 25.21 18.98 31.74
N VAL A 90 24.18 18.38 31.15
CA VAL A 90 23.91 18.53 29.71
C VAL A 90 23.13 19.82 29.47
N SER A 91 23.71 20.75 28.71
CA SER A 91 23.01 21.98 28.32
C SER A 91 21.89 21.65 27.34
N LEU A 92 20.73 22.29 27.54
CA LEU A 92 19.54 22.07 26.72
C LEU A 92 19.79 22.39 25.23
N ASP A 93 20.64 23.39 24.97
CA ASP A 93 21.01 23.83 23.62
C ASP A 93 21.78 22.76 22.83
N ASN A 94 22.55 21.89 23.50
CA ASN A 94 23.30 20.83 22.82
C ASN A 94 22.43 19.64 22.41
N VAL A 95 21.25 19.45 23.02
CA VAL A 95 20.37 18.29 22.78
C VAL A 95 19.21 18.63 21.85
N LYS A 96 18.90 19.91 21.69
CA LYS A 96 17.77 20.39 20.91
C LYS A 96 17.87 20.00 19.43
N ASP A 97 19.04 20.16 18.84
CA ASP A 97 19.26 19.86 17.42
C ASP A 97 19.18 18.35 17.14
N ASP A 98 19.78 17.53 18.01
CA ASP A 98 19.71 16.07 17.92
C ASP A 98 18.28 15.54 18.11
N PHE A 99 17.51 16.14 19.03
CA PHE A 99 16.11 15.80 19.24
C PHE A 99 15.24 16.18 18.03
N PHE A 100 15.52 17.34 17.42
CA PHE A 100 14.85 17.77 16.21
C PHE A 100 15.15 16.83 15.04
N LEU A 101 16.42 16.44 14.84
CA LEU A 101 16.83 15.48 13.83
C LEU A 101 16.14 14.12 14.04
N PHE A 102 16.12 13.61 15.27
CA PHE A 102 15.44 12.36 15.63
C PHE A 102 13.94 12.41 15.34
N GLY A 103 13.27 13.52 15.70
CA GLY A 103 11.86 13.75 15.39
C GLY A 103 11.59 13.77 13.89
N MET A 104 12.47 14.39 13.10
CA MET A 104 12.37 14.41 11.63
C MET A 104 12.50 13.01 11.03
N ILE A 105 13.45 12.19 11.52
CA ILE A 105 13.62 10.80 11.05
C ILE A 105 12.36 9.98 11.34
N LEU A 106 11.80 10.08 12.54
CA LEU A 106 10.55 9.39 12.90
C LEU A 106 9.38 9.83 12.01
N TRP A 107 9.27 11.14 11.74
CA TRP A 107 8.25 11.68 10.85
C TRP A 107 8.35 11.12 9.42
N VAL A 108 9.57 11.04 8.87
CA VAL A 108 9.82 10.45 7.55
C VAL A 108 9.44 8.98 7.53
N LEU A 109 9.80 8.21 8.56
CA LEU A 109 9.42 6.79 8.66
C LEU A 109 7.89 6.62 8.72
N LEU A 110 7.20 7.42 9.53
CA LEU A 110 5.73 7.39 9.60
C LEU A 110 5.08 7.71 8.24
N LEU A 111 5.63 8.68 7.50
CA LEU A 111 5.16 9.01 6.16
C LEU A 111 5.33 7.84 5.19
N ILE A 112 6.48 7.17 5.20
CA ILE A 112 6.75 5.99 4.36
C ILE A 112 5.77 4.86 4.71
N ALA A 113 5.56 4.57 6.00
CA ALA A 113 4.59 3.56 6.45
C ALA A 113 3.17 3.89 5.98
N TYR A 114 2.74 5.15 6.12
CA TYR A 114 1.43 5.61 5.70
C TYR A 114 1.22 5.45 4.18
N ILE A 115 2.22 5.85 3.38
CA ILE A 115 2.18 5.72 1.92
C ILE A 115 2.14 4.24 1.52
N ALA A 116 3.03 3.41 2.09
CA ALA A 116 3.09 1.98 1.80
C ALA A 116 1.75 1.29 2.10
N ASN A 117 1.15 1.57 3.26
CA ASN A 117 -0.14 1.01 3.67
C ASN A 117 -1.30 1.49 2.77
N THR A 118 -1.30 2.78 2.43
CA THR A 118 -2.33 3.36 1.54
C THR A 118 -2.27 2.74 0.14
N LEU A 119 -1.06 2.57 -0.40
CA LEU A 119 -0.85 1.92 -1.70
C LEU A 119 -1.23 0.44 -1.65
N HIS A 120 -0.81 -0.28 -0.61
CA HIS A 120 -1.16 -1.68 -0.41
C HIS A 120 -2.69 -1.86 -0.42
N ASN A 121 -3.41 -1.14 0.44
CA ASN A 121 -4.88 -1.25 0.54
C ASN A 121 -5.58 -0.91 -0.78
N LYS A 122 -5.16 0.15 -1.47
CA LYS A 122 -5.79 0.54 -2.74
C LYS A 122 -5.55 -0.49 -3.85
N CYS A 123 -4.33 -0.99 -3.98
CA CYS A 123 -3.97 -1.96 -4.99
C CYS A 123 -4.58 -3.34 -4.70
N ASP A 124 -4.56 -3.78 -3.45
CA ASP A 124 -5.10 -5.07 -3.02
C ASP A 124 -6.62 -5.11 -3.20
N CYS A 125 -7.37 -4.12 -2.69
CA CYS A 125 -8.83 -4.07 -2.84
C CYS A 125 -9.29 -4.05 -4.30
N SER A 126 -8.62 -3.25 -5.15
CA SER A 126 -8.97 -3.18 -6.57
C SER A 126 -8.67 -4.49 -7.31
N THR A 127 -7.59 -5.17 -6.95
CA THR A 127 -7.16 -6.41 -7.61
C THR A 127 -8.02 -7.59 -7.15
N ARG A 128 -8.37 -7.67 -5.86
CA ARG A 128 -9.32 -8.67 -5.34
C ARG A 128 -10.70 -8.50 -5.95
N TYR A 129 -11.18 -7.27 -6.07
CA TYR A 129 -12.47 -7.00 -6.70
C TYR A 129 -12.52 -7.48 -8.16
N LEU A 130 -11.45 -7.26 -8.92
CA LEU A 130 -11.33 -7.78 -10.28
C LEU A 130 -11.36 -9.31 -10.31
N LEU A 131 -10.60 -9.93 -9.39
CA LEU A 131 -10.50 -11.38 -9.27
C LEU A 131 -11.88 -11.97 -8.97
N ASP A 132 -12.61 -11.43 -7.99
CA ASP A 132 -13.94 -11.90 -7.61
C ASP A 132 -14.89 -11.96 -8.82
N ILE A 133 -14.91 -10.90 -9.65
CA ILE A 133 -15.74 -10.84 -10.86
C ILE A 133 -15.28 -11.86 -11.92
N LEU A 134 -13.97 -12.06 -12.06
CA LEU A 134 -13.42 -13.03 -13.01
C LEU A 134 -13.75 -14.47 -12.62
N THR A 135 -13.63 -14.82 -11.33
CA THR A 135 -13.95 -16.17 -10.82
C THR A 135 -15.45 -16.46 -10.70
N GLU A 136 -16.32 -15.44 -10.61
CA GLU A 136 -17.79 -15.64 -10.67
C GLU A 136 -18.31 -16.03 -12.07
N ASN A 137 -17.50 -15.87 -13.12
CA ASN A 137 -17.89 -16.18 -14.51
C ASN A 137 -17.28 -17.49 -15.05
N GLU A 138 -16.65 -18.31 -14.21
CA GLU A 138 -16.40 -19.74 -14.46
C GLU A 138 -17.62 -20.58 -14.07
#